data_AF-A0A7W1KUX9-F1
#
_entry.id   AF-A0A7W1KUX9-F1
#
_cell.length_a   1.000
_cell.length_b   1.000
_cell.length_c   1.000
_cell.angle_alpha   90.00
_cell.angle_beta   90.00
_cell.angle_gamma   90.00
#
_symmetry.space_group_name_H-M   'P 1'
#
loop_
_entity.id
_entity.type
_entity.pdbx_description
1 polymer ?
#
loop_
_entity_poly.entity_id
_entity_poly.type
_entity_poly.pdbx_seq_one_letter_code
_entity_poly.pdbx_strand_id
1 'polypeptide(L)'
;MPTYTWDTFEPFLGTRLIDSDHVGGERTRVISFFGGDEQLPAWFRLWVDEELRVVRASMSAPGHFMEQRYGSFDEELSIELPEP
;
A
#
# COMPACT_ATOMS: atom_id res chain seq x y z
N MET A 1 8.95 6.21 13.75
CA MET A 1 7.74 6.98 13.35
C MET A 1 6.82 6.05 12.59
N PRO A 2 5.49 6.22 12.63
CA PRO A 2 4.61 5.48 11.73
C PRO A 2 5.05 5.76 10.29
N THR A 3 5.21 4.71 9.51
CA THR A 3 5.73 4.76 8.14
C THR A 3 4.97 3.73 7.32
N TYR A 4 4.74 4.03 6.05
CA TYR A 4 4.21 3.06 5.13
C TYR A 4 5.30 2.08 4.73
N THR A 5 4.92 0.84 4.43
CA THR A 5 5.89 -0.21 4.08
C THR A 5 6.76 0.17 2.88
N TRP A 6 6.25 0.94 1.92
CA TRP A 6 7.05 1.35 0.76
C TRP A 6 8.04 2.47 1.07
N ASP A 7 7.85 3.28 2.12
CA ASP A 7 8.76 4.39 2.46
C ASP A 7 10.19 3.89 2.77
N THR A 8 10.32 2.63 3.21
CA THR A 8 11.64 2.01 3.48
C THR A 8 12.32 1.43 2.25
N PHE A 9 11.69 1.52 1.07
CA PHE A 9 12.19 1.02 -0.22
C PHE A 9 12.56 2.16 -1.17
N GLU A 10 13.00 3.31 -0.65
CA GLU A 10 13.63 4.32 -1.49
C GLU A 10 14.99 3.82 -2.03
N PRO A 11 15.37 4.19 -3.27
CA PRO A 11 14.68 5.10 -4.17
C PRO A 11 13.52 4.44 -4.94
N PHE A 12 12.49 5.24 -5.27
CA PHE A 12 11.43 4.80 -6.17
C PHE A 12 11.79 5.03 -7.63
N LEU A 13 11.69 3.97 -8.43
CA LEU A 13 12.02 3.99 -9.86
C LEU A 13 10.81 3.62 -10.70
N GLY A 14 10.67 4.30 -11.84
CA GLY A 14 9.67 3.94 -12.84
C GLY A 14 8.22 4.13 -12.40
N THR A 15 7.93 5.11 -11.54
CA THR A 15 6.56 5.40 -11.08
C THR A 15 5.63 5.72 -12.25
N ARG A 16 4.56 4.94 -12.35
CA ARG A 16 3.55 5.04 -13.41
C ARG A 16 2.16 4.80 -12.87
N LEU A 17 1.19 5.58 -13.35
CA LEU A 17 -0.21 5.21 -13.31
C LEU A 17 -0.43 4.12 -14.36
N ILE A 18 -0.81 2.92 -13.94
CA ILE A 18 -0.92 1.76 -14.83
C ILE A 18 -2.36 1.33 -15.09
N ASP A 19 -3.30 1.69 -14.21
CA ASP A 19 -4.69 1.24 -14.31
C ASP A 19 -5.66 2.08 -13.46
N SER A 20 -6.94 1.75 -13.55
CA SER A 20 -7.98 2.11 -12.59
C SER A 20 -8.74 0.86 -12.16
N ASP A 21 -9.17 0.80 -10.90
CA ASP A 21 -9.82 -0.38 -10.31
C ASP A 21 -10.90 0.05 -9.31
N HIS A 22 -11.65 -0.89 -8.75
CA HIS A 22 -12.55 -0.63 -7.62
C HIS A 22 -12.11 -1.41 -6.38
N VAL A 23 -11.93 -0.71 -5.26
CA VAL A 23 -11.60 -1.31 -3.96
C VAL A 23 -12.74 -0.99 -3.00
N GLY A 24 -13.43 -2.03 -2.52
CA GLY A 24 -14.58 -1.83 -1.62
C GLY A 24 -15.77 -1.09 -2.27
N GLY A 25 -15.86 -1.10 -3.61
CA GLY A 25 -16.87 -0.36 -4.36
C GLY A 25 -16.44 1.05 -4.79
N GLU A 26 -15.39 1.59 -4.17
CA GLU A 26 -14.83 2.91 -4.48
C GLU A 26 -13.88 2.84 -5.67
N ARG A 27 -13.97 3.82 -6.57
CA ARG A 27 -13.05 3.95 -7.71
C ARG A 27 -11.65 4.32 -7.21
N THR A 28 -10.65 3.66 -7.78
CA THR A 28 -9.24 3.88 -7.44
C THR A 28 -8.39 3.97 -8.69
N ARG A 29 -7.25 4.65 -8.56
CA ARG A 29 -6.16 4.70 -9.54
C ARG A 29 -5.03 3.80 -9.07
N VAL A 30 -4.46 3.00 -9.97
CA VAL A 30 -3.40 2.05 -9.63
C VAL A 30 -2.05 2.61 -10.07
N ILE A 31 -1.20 2.91 -9.10
CA ILE A 31 0.18 3.36 -9.32
C ILE A 31 1.11 2.17 -9.12
N SER A 32 2.05 1.96 -10.03
CA SER A 32 3.11 0.96 -9.87
C SER A 32 4.49 1.59 -9.98
N PHE A 33 5.43 1.06 -9.21
CA PHE A 33 6.83 1.47 -9.19
C PHE A 33 7.69 0.31 -8.67
N PHE A 34 8.98 0.41 -8.96
CA PHE A 34 10.02 -0.38 -8.31
C PHE A 34 10.57 0.40 -7.11
N GLY A 35 10.87 -0.31 -6.02
CA GLY A 35 11.56 0.24 -4.86
C GLY A 35 12.67 -0.68 -4.37
N GLY A 36 13.62 -0.10 -3.63
CA GLY A 36 14.76 -0.76 -3.01
C GLY A 36 16.01 -0.75 -3.89
N ASP A 37 16.93 -1.65 -3.56
CA ASP A 37 18.21 -1.81 -4.24
C ASP A 37 18.42 -3.27 -4.69
N GLU A 38 19.65 -3.63 -5.04
CA GLU A 38 20.00 -4.99 -5.48
C GLU A 38 19.81 -6.04 -4.36
N GLN A 39 19.82 -5.63 -3.08
CA GLN A 39 19.68 -6.54 -1.94
C GLN A 39 18.20 -6.76 -1.58
N LEU A 40 17.37 -5.73 -1.70
CA LEU A 40 15.92 -5.80 -1.44
C LEU A 40 15.08 -5.22 -2.60
N PRO A 41 15.10 -5.85 -3.79
CA PRO A 41 14.29 -5.39 -4.91
C PRO A 41 12.81 -5.73 -4.70
N ALA A 42 11.92 -4.75 -4.86
CA ALA A 42 10.48 -4.96 -4.72
C ALA A 42 9.67 -4.18 -5.76
N TRP A 43 8.65 -4.84 -6.31
CA TRP A 43 7.63 -4.21 -7.13
C TRP A 43 6.42 -3.87 -6.28
N PHE A 44 5.97 -2.62 -6.37
CA PHE A 44 4.80 -2.14 -5.66
C PHE A 44 3.65 -1.84 -6.62
N ARG A 45 2.44 -2.02 -6.12
CA ARG A 45 1.22 -1.38 -6.65
C ARG A 45 0.45 -0.76 -5.49
N LEU A 46 0.03 0.48 -5.67
CA LEU A 46 -0.81 1.22 -4.73
C LEU A 46 -2.12 1.59 -5.41
N TRP A 47 -3.23 1.34 -4.74
CA TRP A 47 -4.55 1.78 -5.16
C TRP A 47 -4.88 3.05 -4.38
N VAL A 48 -5.04 4.15 -5.10
CA VAL A 48 -5.25 5.49 -4.57
C VAL A 48 -6.67 5.94 -4.88
N ASP A 49 -7.42 6.34 -3.87
CA ASP A 49 -8.78 6.84 -4.03
C ASP A 49 -8.82 8.29 -4.59
N GLU A 50 -10.02 8.86 -4.69
CA GLU A 50 -10.20 10.24 -5.16
C GLU A 50 -9.68 11.28 -4.17
N GLU A 51 -9.61 10.94 -2.88
CA GLU A 51 -9.08 11.76 -1.78
C GLU A 51 -7.55 11.64 -1.62
N LEU A 52 -6.88 10.94 -2.54
CA LEU A 52 -5.43 10.71 -2.58
C LEU A 52 -4.90 9.84 -1.43
N ARG A 53 -5.75 9.01 -0.83
CA ARG A 53 -5.34 8.04 0.19
C ARG A 53 -5.03 6.71 -0.47
N VAL A 54 -4.00 6.03 0.02
CA VAL A 54 -3.72 4.63 -0.37
C VAL A 54 -4.69 3.74 0.39
N VAL A 55 -5.62 3.09 -0.32
CA VAL A 55 -6.64 2.19 0.26
C VAL A 55 -6.26 0.71 0.12
N ARG A 56 -5.30 0.40 -0.76
CA ARG A 56 -4.66 -0.91 -0.87
C ARG A 56 -3.21 -0.76 -1.32
N ALA A 57 -2.34 -1.60 -0.79
CA ALA A 57 -0.97 -1.76 -1.26
C ALA A 57 -0.68 -3.24 -1.53
N SER A 58 0.04 -3.51 -2.61
CA SER A 58 0.64 -4.82 -2.88
C SER A 58 2.13 -4.65 -3.10
N MET A 59 2.92 -5.58 -2.59
CA MET A 59 4.36 -5.68 -2.84
C MET A 59 4.71 -7.11 -3.23
N SER A 60 5.54 -7.26 -4.25
CA SER A 60 6.17 -8.52 -4.62
C SER A 60 7.68 -8.36 -4.63
N ALA A 61 8.36 -9.17 -3.83
CA ALA A 61 9.82 -9.26 -3.73
C ALA A 61 10.27 -10.73 -3.79
N PRO A 62 11.56 -11.02 -3.99
CA PRO A 62 12.06 -12.40 -3.95
C PRO A 62 11.71 -13.09 -2.62
N GLY A 63 10.92 -14.15 -2.69
CA GLY A 63 10.53 -14.94 -1.51
C GLY A 63 9.59 -14.23 -0.52
N HIS A 64 9.11 -13.03 -0.82
CA HIS A 64 8.23 -12.27 0.05
C HIS A 64 7.18 -11.49 -0.73
N PHE A 65 5.93 -11.55 -0.29
CA PHE A 65 4.86 -10.73 -0.82
C PHE A 65 4.07 -10.12 0.33
N MET A 66 3.47 -8.97 0.07
CA MET A 66 2.59 -8.29 1.01
C MET A 66 1.35 -7.80 0.26
N GLU A 67 0.21 -7.93 0.91
CA GLU A 67 -1.05 -7.33 0.50
C GLU A 67 -1.65 -6.66 1.74
N GLN A 68 -1.90 -5.37 1.66
CA GLN A 68 -2.46 -4.56 2.73
C GLN A 68 -3.68 -3.81 2.21
N ARG A 69 -4.72 -3.72 3.05
CA ARG A 69 -5.87 -2.84 2.84
C ARG A 69 -5.90 -1.84 3.97
N TYR A 70 -6.20 -0.59 3.62
CA TYR A 70 -6.35 0.50 4.56
C TYR A 70 -7.80 1.00 4.48
N GLY A 71 -8.35 1.37 5.62
CA GLY A 71 -9.73 1.84 5.77
C GLY A 71 -9.90 2.45 7.15
N SER A 72 -11.13 2.86 7.47
CA SER A 72 -11.46 3.53 8.74
C SER A 72 -10.49 4.68 9.05
N PHE A 73 -10.15 5.46 8.01
CA PHE A 73 -9.22 6.58 8.17
C PHE A 73 -9.79 7.60 9.14
N ASP A 74 -8.97 8.03 10.08
CA ASP A 74 -9.33 9.00 11.11
C ASP A 74 -10.50 8.58 12.02
N GLU A 75 -10.92 7.31 11.98
CA GLU A 75 -11.91 6.76 12.90
C GLU A 75 -11.29 6.43 14.26
N GLU A 76 -12.09 6.57 15.32
CA GLU A 76 -11.66 6.23 16.67
C GLU A 76 -11.47 4.71 16.81
N LEU A 77 -10.29 4.30 17.27
CA LEU A 77 -9.98 2.90 17.55
C LEU A 77 -10.26 2.59 19.02
N SER A 78 -11.26 1.75 19.29
CA SER A 78 -11.44 1.12 20.61
C SER A 78 -10.73 -0.22 20.67
N ILE A 79 -9.90 -0.42 21.69
CA ILE A 79 -9.23 -1.70 21.97
C ILE A 79 -9.70 -2.17 23.34
N GLU A 80 -10.45 -3.26 23.36
CA GLU A 80 -10.93 -3.91 24.58
C GLU A 80 -10.20 -5.24 24.80
N LEU A 81 -10.02 -5.62 26.05
CA LEU A 81 -9.45 -6.94 26.38
C LEU A 81 -10.46 -8.04 25.99
N PRO A 82 -10.01 -9.17 25.44
CA PRO A 82 -10.90 -10.30 25.22
C PRO A 82 -11.42 -10.82 26.57
N GLU A 83 -12.69 -11.25 26.60
CA GLU A 83 -13.26 -11.87 27.79
C GLU A 83 -12.55 -13.20 28.11
N PRO A 84 -12.40 -13.56 29.40
CA PRO A 84 -11.70 -14.77 29.84
C PRO A 84 -12.35 -16.08 29.38
#